data_AF-A0A8B3RK13-F1
#
_entry.id   AF-A0A8B3RK13-F1
#
_cell.length_a   1.000
_cell.length_b   1.000
_cell.length_c   1.000
_cell.angle_alpha   90.00
_cell.angle_beta   90.00
_cell.angle_gamma   90.00
#
_symmetry.space_group_name_H-M   'P 1'
#
loop_
_entity.id
_entity.type
_entity.pdbx_description
1 polymer ?
#
loop_
_entity_poly.entity_id
_entity_poly.type
_entity_poly.pdbx_seq_one_letter_code
_entity_poly.pdbx_strand_id
1 'polypeptide(L)' 'MYEELADVMIYCIQMADMLGVDLDEIIRSKMAKNARKYPVEASRGSSAKAE' A
#
# COMPACT_ATOMS: atom_id res chain seq x y z
N MET A 1 -14.64 7.73 -11.89
CA MET A 1 -14.28 7.01 -10.64
C MET A 1 -13.24 5.92 -10.93
N TYR A 2 -13.54 4.93 -11.79
CA TYR A 2 -12.52 3.94 -12.21
C TYR A 2 -11.36 4.58 -12.98
N GLU A 3 -11.65 5.56 -13.85
CA GLU A 3 -10.63 6.36 -14.56
C GLU A 3 -9.68 7.08 -13.57
N GLU A 4 -10.23 7.84 -12.64
CA GLU A 4 -9.42 8.54 -11.62
C GLU A 4 -8.56 7.58 -10.78
N LEU A 5 -9.08 6.39 -10.45
CA LEU A 5 -8.29 5.38 -9.74
C LEU A 5 -7.17 4.82 -10.64
N ALA A 6 -7.44 4.63 -11.94
CA ALA A 6 -6.42 4.23 -12.90
C ALA A 6 -5.34 5.30 -13.03
N ASP A 7 -5.70 6.58 -13.08
CA ASP A 7 -4.74 7.70 -13.17
C ASP A 7 -3.83 7.76 -11.94
N VAL A 8 -4.38 7.61 -10.73
CA VAL A 8 -3.58 7.52 -9.50
C VAL A 8 -2.61 6.35 -9.57
N MET A 9 -3.05 5.21 -10.11
CA MET A 9 -2.19 4.02 -10.21
C MET A 9 -1.10 4.17 -11.26
N ILE A 10 -1.40 4.79 -12.39
CA ILE A 10 -0.43 5.13 -13.44
C ILE A 10 0.65 6.04 -12.87
N TYR A 11 0.27 7.10 -12.14
CA TYR A 11 1.23 7.97 -11.47
C TYR A 11 2.13 7.23 -10.47
N CYS A 12 1.58 6.29 -9.70
CA CYS A 12 2.37 5.50 -8.75
C CYS A 12 3.41 4.62 -9.48
N ILE A 13 3.04 4.01 -10.60
CA ILE A 13 3.95 3.20 -11.42
C ILE A 13 5.06 4.07 -12.01
N GLN A 14 4.71 5.20 -12.64
CA GLN A 14 5.68 6.14 -13.20
C GLN A 14 6.66 6.67 -12.15
N MET A 15 6.18 6.92 -10.93
CA MET A 15 7.02 7.37 -9.83
C MET A 15 8.02 6.28 -9.40
N ALA A 16 7.62 5.01 -9.36
CA ALA A 16 8.53 3.91 -9.06
C ALA A 16 9.66 3.80 -10.10
N ASP A 17 9.31 3.93 -11.38
CA ASP A 17 10.29 3.96 -12.48
C ASP A 17 11.26 5.14 -12.34
N MET A 18 10.76 6.34 -12.06
CA MET A 18 11.60 7.54 -11.89
C MET A 18 12.57 7.41 -10.71
N LEU A 19 12.13 6.76 -9.62
CA LEU A 19 12.95 6.53 -8.44
C LEU A 19 13.89 5.32 -8.59
N GLY A 20 13.72 4.51 -9.64
CA GLY A 20 14.51 3.29 -9.86
C GLY A 20 14.26 2.22 -8.80
N VAL A 21 13.03 2.13 -8.29
CA VAL A 21 12.65 1.21 -7.20
C VAL A 21 11.66 0.15 -7.68
N ASP A 22 11.74 -1.05 -7.11
CA ASP A 22 10.81 -2.14 -7.43
C ASP A 22 9.47 -1.95 -6.70
N LEU A 23 8.39 -1.78 -7.48
CA LEU A 23 7.05 -1.55 -6.95
C LEU A 23 6.48 -2.77 -6.21
N ASP A 24 6.77 -4.01 -6.66
CA ASP A 24 6.33 -5.24 -6.00
C ASP A 24 7.01 -5.39 -4.64
N GLU A 25 8.32 -5.11 -4.55
CA GLU A 25 9.05 -5.10 -3.28
C GLU A 25 8.49 -4.06 -2.30
N ILE A 26 8.21 -2.84 -2.78
CA ILE A 26 7.62 -1.77 -1.95
C ILE A 26 6.28 -2.20 -1.38
N ILE A 27 5.39 -2.74 -2.23
CA ILE A 27 4.05 -3.19 -1.82
C ILE A 27 4.17 -4.32 -0.80
N ARG A 28 4.98 -5.35 -1.07
CA ARG A 28 5.19 -6.48 -0.14
C ARG A 28 5.74 -6.02 1.20
N SER A 29 6.75 -5.14 1.19
CA SER A 29 7.32 -4.56 2.41
C SER A 29 6.29 -3.78 3.21
N LYS A 30 5.43 -3.01 2.53
CA LYS A 30 4.36 -2.26 3.17
C LYS A 30 3.29 -3.18 3.75
N MET A 31 2.91 -4.24 3.03
CA MET A 31 1.97 -5.25 3.50
C MET A 31 2.50 -6.00 4.73
N ALA A 32 3.78 -6.40 4.74
CA ALA A 32 4.41 -7.03 5.89
C ALA A 32 4.42 -6.11 7.12
N LYS A 33 4.73 -4.81 6.94
CA LYS A 33 4.65 -3.80 8.01
C LYS A 33 3.21 -3.62 8.52
N ASN A 34 2.24 -3.58 7.61
CA ASN A 34 0.83 -3.47 7.98
C ASN A 34 0.36 -4.71 8.75
N ALA A 35 0.74 -5.92 8.34
CA ALA A 35 0.39 -7.15 9.06
C ALA A 35 0.93 -7.16 10.50
N ARG A 36 2.10 -6.55 10.75
CA ARG A 36 2.65 -6.35 12.09
C ARG A 36 1.90 -5.28 12.88
N LYS A 37 1.50 -4.18 12.24
CA LYS A 37 0.78 -3.07 12.87
C LYS A 37 -0.70 -3.37 13.11
N TYR A 38 -1.27 -4.28 12.32
CA TYR A 38 -2.68 -4.68 12.33
C TYR A 38 -2.79 -6.21 12.36
N PRO A 39 -2.59 -6.84 13.53
CA PRO A 39 -2.87 -8.26 13.67
C PRO A 39 -4.32 -8.52 13.27
N VAL A 40 -4.57 -9.56 12.47
CA VAL A 40 -5.91 -9.91 11.97
C VAL A 40 -6.90 -10.12 13.12
N GLU A 41 -6.40 -10.60 14.27
CA GLU A 41 -7.15 -10.79 15.51
C GLU A 41 -7.59 -9.47 16.16
N ALA A 42 -6.81 -8.39 16.00
CA ALA A 42 -7.08 -7.07 16.57
C ALA A 42 -7.77 -6.09 15.59
N SER A 43 -7.84 -6.45 14.31
CA SER A 43 -8.22 -5.52 13.22
C SER A 43 -9.53 -5.90 12.52
N ARG A 44 -10.24 -6.93 13.00
CA ARG A 44 -11.62 -7.21 12.59
C ARG A 44 -12.54 -6.09 13.11
N GLY A 45 -12.80 -5.10 12.25
CA GLY A 45 -13.81 -4.07 12.48
C GLY A 45 -13.30 -2.68 12.90
N SER A 46 -11.99 -2.44 12.92
CA SER A 46 -11.46 -1.11 13.20
C SER A 46 -10.30 -0.75 12.28
N SER A 47 -10.50 0.26 11.43
CA SER A 47 -9.46 0.94 10.66
C SER A 47 -8.62 1.90 11.52
N ALA A 48 -8.83 1.93 12.84
CA ALA A 48 -8.02 2.73 13.74
C ALA A 48 -6.61 2.15 13.80
N LYS A 49 -5.60 2.97 13.47
CA LYS A 49 -4.20 2.61 13.64
C LYS A 49 -3.96 2.32 15.13
N ALA A 50 -3.57 1.09 15.48
CA ALA A 50 -2.92 0.85 16.76
C ALA A 50 -1.61 1.64 16.75
N GLU A 51 -1.44 2.52 17.73
CA GLU A 51 -0.31 3.45 17.86
C GLU A 51 1.03 2.69 17.85
#